data_AF-A0A925SZ20-F1
#
_entry.id   AF-A0A925SZ20-F1
#
_cell.length_a   1.000
_cell.length_b   1.000
_cell.length_c   1.000
_cell.angle_alpha   90.00
_cell.angle_beta   90.00
_cell.angle_gamma   90.00
#
_symmetry.space_group_name_H-M   'P 1'
#
loop_
_entity.id
_entity.type
_entity.pdbx_description
1 polymer ?
#
loop_
_entity_poly.entity_id
_entity_poly.type
_entity_poly.pdbx_seq_one_letter_code
_entity_poly.pdbx_strand_id
1 'polypeptide(L)'
;MAAPDKGARGQAFIHPTAIVDEGAQLGEGTKVWHWVHVSGGARIGRGCVLGQNVFVGNDVVIGNNVRIQNNVSVYDAVTLEDDVFCGPSMVFSYVYNPRSKVSRKTVYRRTLV
;
A
#
# COMPACT_ATOMS: atom_id res chain seq x y z
N MET A 1 -22.20 -20.90 17.08
CA MET A 1 -21.07 -19.95 17.15
C MET A 1 -20.02 -20.46 16.16
N ALA A 2 -20.10 -20.01 14.89
CA ALA A 2 -19.23 -20.52 13.83
C ALA A 2 -17.85 -19.86 13.94
N ALA A 3 -16.80 -20.66 13.95
CA ALA A 3 -15.43 -20.19 13.88
C ALA A 3 -15.20 -19.42 12.56
N PRO A 4 -14.42 -18.33 12.54
CA PRO A 4 -14.11 -17.65 11.29
C PRO A 4 -13.29 -18.58 10.40
N ASP A 5 -13.74 -18.66 9.16
CA ASP A 5 -13.14 -19.41 8.06
C ASP A 5 -11.62 -19.18 8.00
N LYS A 6 -10.85 -20.26 8.07
CA LYS A 6 -9.40 -20.23 7.83
C LYS A 6 -9.21 -20.06 6.32
N GLY A 7 -9.35 -18.82 5.86
CA GLY A 7 -9.25 -18.42 4.47
C GLY A 7 -8.05 -19.05 3.78
N ALA A 8 -8.32 -19.53 2.55
CA ALA A 8 -7.40 -20.23 1.67
C ALA A 8 -5.97 -19.66 1.73
N ARG A 9 -5.01 -20.50 2.12
CA ARG A 9 -3.59 -20.22 1.91
C ARG A 9 -3.34 -20.28 0.39
N GLY A 10 -3.35 -19.12 -0.27
CA GLY A 10 -3.00 -19.04 -1.69
C GLY A 10 -3.41 -17.77 -2.43
N GLN A 11 -4.25 -16.89 -1.87
CA GLN A 11 -4.66 -15.67 -2.59
C GLN A 11 -4.70 -14.46 -1.66
N ALA A 12 -4.53 -13.27 -2.24
CA ALA A 12 -4.72 -12.02 -1.51
C ALA A 12 -6.20 -11.87 -1.11
N PHE A 13 -6.44 -11.43 0.12
CA PHE A 13 -7.76 -11.05 0.59
C PHE A 13 -7.99 -9.57 0.28
N ILE A 14 -9.09 -9.26 -0.41
CA ILE A 14 -9.49 -7.89 -0.74
C ILE A 14 -10.89 -7.66 -0.17
N HIS A 15 -11.01 -6.70 0.75
CA HIS A 15 -12.31 -6.33 1.31
C HIS A 15 -13.22 -5.76 0.19
N PRO A 16 -14.55 -6.04 0.17
CA PRO A 16 -15.45 -5.57 -0.89
C PRO A 16 -15.53 -4.05 -1.07
N THR A 17 -15.12 -3.27 -0.06
CA THR A 17 -15.07 -1.80 -0.15
C THR A 17 -13.71 -1.25 -0.59
N ALA A 18 -12.71 -2.11 -0.74
CA ALA A 18 -11.42 -1.71 -1.28
C ALA A 18 -11.50 -1.61 -2.81
N ILE A 19 -10.72 -0.69 -3.37
CA ILE A 19 -10.57 -0.51 -4.80
C ILE A 19 -9.14 -0.93 -5.15
N VAL A 20 -9.02 -1.95 -6.00
CA VAL A 20 -7.73 -2.39 -6.53
C VAL A 20 -7.84 -2.26 -8.05
N ASP A 21 -7.11 -1.30 -8.60
CA ASP A 21 -7.16 -1.00 -10.02
C ASP A 21 -6.53 -2.14 -10.84
N GLU A 22 -6.98 -2.29 -12.08
CA GLU A 22 -6.44 -3.28 -13.02
C GLU A 22 -4.91 -3.10 -13.19
N GLY A 23 -4.18 -4.21 -13.13
CA GLY A 23 -2.72 -4.25 -13.24
C GLY A 23 -1.97 -4.34 -11.91
N ALA A 24 -2.61 -3.99 -10.79
CA ALA A 24 -1.98 -4.04 -9.48
C ALA A 24 -1.54 -5.48 -9.13
N GLN A 25 -0.35 -5.62 -8.59
CA GLN A 25 0.24 -6.92 -8.24
C GLN A 25 0.20 -7.11 -6.72
N LEU A 26 -0.51 -8.14 -6.26
CA LEU A 26 -0.61 -8.48 -4.85
C LEU A 26 -0.12 -9.91 -4.61
N GLY A 27 0.90 -10.05 -3.77
CA GLY A 27 1.44 -11.33 -3.37
C GLY A 27 0.46 -12.14 -2.51
N GLU A 28 0.70 -13.45 -2.44
CA GLU A 28 -0.13 -14.39 -1.69
C GLU A 28 -0.26 -14.01 -0.20
N GLY A 29 -1.46 -14.19 0.35
CA GLY A 29 -1.73 -13.94 1.77
C GLY A 29 -1.74 -12.46 2.17
N THR A 30 -1.53 -11.53 1.23
CA THR A 30 -1.69 -10.10 1.47
C THR A 30 -3.15 -9.76 1.74
N LYS A 31 -3.39 -8.89 2.72
CA LYS A 31 -4.73 -8.49 3.17
C LYS A 31 -4.93 -7.00 2.93
N VAL A 32 -5.97 -6.68 2.17
CA VAL A 32 -6.40 -5.32 1.84
C VAL A 32 -7.73 -5.05 2.56
N TRP A 33 -7.71 -4.15 3.53
CA TRP A 33 -8.87 -3.84 4.37
C TRP A 33 -9.76 -2.72 3.78
N HIS A 34 -10.72 -2.27 4.57
CA HIS A 34 -11.77 -1.35 4.17
C HIS A 34 -11.24 -0.05 3.55
N TRP A 35 -11.83 0.35 2.42
CA TRP A 35 -11.57 1.62 1.74
C TRP A 35 -10.09 1.86 1.41
N VAL A 36 -9.33 0.79 1.23
CA VAL A 36 -7.98 0.90 0.64
C VAL A 36 -8.11 1.15 -0.85
N HIS A 37 -7.26 2.00 -1.39
CA HIS A 37 -7.11 2.16 -2.85
C HIS A 37 -5.68 1.79 -3.26
N VAL A 38 -5.56 0.76 -4.10
CA VAL A 38 -4.29 0.34 -4.71
C VAL A 38 -4.33 0.67 -6.20
N SER A 39 -3.43 1.54 -6.65
CA SER A 39 -3.30 1.89 -8.06
C SER A 39 -2.66 0.76 -8.89
N GLY A 40 -2.98 0.72 -10.19
CA GLY A 40 -2.64 -0.40 -11.08
C GLY A 40 -1.15 -0.65 -11.29
N GLY A 41 -0.28 0.34 -11.05
CA GLY A 41 1.18 0.14 -11.10
C GLY A 41 1.80 -0.47 -9.85
N ALA A 42 1.07 -0.57 -8.74
CA ALA A 42 1.61 -0.98 -7.46
C ALA A 42 2.08 -2.44 -7.46
N ARG A 43 3.23 -2.68 -6.82
CA ARG A 43 3.80 -4.03 -6.61
C ARG A 43 3.91 -4.31 -5.12
N ILE A 44 3.08 -5.23 -4.63
CA ILE A 44 2.98 -5.59 -3.20
C ILE A 44 3.36 -7.05 -3.02
N GLY A 45 4.35 -7.32 -2.16
CA GLY A 45 4.82 -8.66 -1.84
C GLY A 45 3.82 -9.52 -1.06
N ARG A 46 4.27 -10.68 -0.58
CA ARG A 46 3.44 -11.66 0.12
C ARG A 46 3.25 -11.31 1.60
N GLY A 47 2.10 -11.71 2.16
CA GLY A 47 1.81 -11.61 3.59
C GLY A 47 1.71 -10.18 4.13
N CYS A 48 1.48 -9.19 3.27
CA CYS A 48 1.35 -7.80 3.70
C CYS A 48 -0.03 -7.52 4.32
N VAL A 49 -0.12 -6.48 5.13
CA VAL A 49 -1.40 -6.02 5.69
C VAL A 49 -1.55 -4.53 5.44
N LEU A 50 -2.58 -4.14 4.68
CA LEU A 50 -2.93 -2.76 4.38
C LEU A 50 -4.20 -2.41 5.18
N GLY A 51 -4.02 -1.62 6.23
CA GLY A 51 -5.09 -1.15 7.11
C GLY A 51 -6.13 -0.27 6.42
N GLN A 52 -7.16 0.14 7.17
CA GLN A 52 -8.24 0.96 6.64
C GLN A 52 -7.72 2.27 6.03
N ASN A 53 -8.30 2.68 4.90
CA ASN A 53 -8.00 3.98 4.25
C ASN A 53 -6.50 4.16 3.91
N VAL A 54 -5.81 3.05 3.61
CA VAL A 54 -4.48 3.09 3.02
C VAL A 54 -4.59 3.45 1.54
N PHE A 55 -3.67 4.27 1.06
CA PHE A 55 -3.52 4.56 -0.37
C PHE A 55 -2.16 4.06 -0.86
N VAL A 56 -2.12 3.44 -2.03
CA VAL A 56 -0.89 2.97 -2.69
C VAL A 56 -0.82 3.49 -4.12
N GLY A 57 0.21 4.27 -4.42
CA GLY A 57 0.46 4.88 -5.74
C GLY A 57 0.88 3.89 -6.83
N ASN A 58 1.04 4.40 -8.06
CA ASN A 58 1.42 3.60 -9.22
C ASN A 58 2.90 3.22 -9.21
N ASP A 59 3.77 4.11 -8.75
CA ASP A 59 5.22 3.86 -8.69
C ASP A 59 5.63 3.50 -7.26
N VAL A 60 5.08 2.39 -6.77
CA VAL A 60 5.31 1.89 -5.41
C VAL A 60 5.75 0.42 -5.45
N VAL A 61 6.74 0.11 -4.62
CA VAL A 61 7.20 -1.26 -4.35
C VAL A 61 7.11 -1.50 -2.85
N ILE A 62 6.38 -2.55 -2.46
CA ILE A 62 6.25 -3.00 -1.08
C ILE A 62 6.76 -4.45 -1.03
N GLY A 63 7.72 -4.70 -0.15
CA GLY A 63 8.32 -6.00 0.10
C GLY A 63 7.35 -7.01 0.73
N ASN A 64 7.91 -8.02 1.39
CA ASN A 64 7.19 -9.10 2.04
C ASN A 64 6.94 -8.80 3.52
N ASN A 65 5.83 -9.31 4.06
CA ASN A 65 5.47 -9.20 5.49
C ASN A 65 5.40 -7.74 6.00
N VAL A 66 5.17 -6.78 5.09
CA VAL A 66 5.04 -5.36 5.44
C VAL A 66 3.69 -5.10 6.10
N ARG A 67 3.69 -4.32 7.18
CA ARG A 67 2.47 -3.95 7.91
C ARG A 67 2.25 -2.45 7.84
N ILE A 68 1.21 -2.07 7.12
CA ILE A 68 0.79 -0.68 6.95
C ILE A 68 -0.48 -0.46 7.75
N GLN A 69 -0.39 0.32 8.82
CA GLN A 69 -1.54 0.63 9.66
C GLN A 69 -2.47 1.66 8.98
N ASN A 70 -3.61 1.92 9.61
CA ASN A 70 -4.66 2.76 9.03
C ASN A 70 -4.18 4.17 8.66
N ASN A 71 -4.80 4.75 7.64
CA ASN A 71 -4.61 6.13 7.17
C ASN A 71 -3.20 6.47 6.66
N VAL A 72 -2.42 5.46 6.24
CA VAL A 72 -1.10 5.70 5.64
C VAL A 72 -1.24 5.79 4.12
N SER A 73 -0.68 6.85 3.54
CA SER A 73 -0.58 7.01 2.09
C SER A 73 0.84 6.72 1.64
N VAL A 74 1.02 5.61 0.91
CA VAL A 74 2.27 5.24 0.25
C VAL A 74 2.24 5.81 -1.16
N TYR A 75 2.78 7.00 -1.30
CA TYR A 75 2.78 7.71 -2.58
C TYR A 75 3.83 7.16 -3.56
N ASP A 76 3.71 7.59 -4.82
CA ASP A 76 4.71 7.33 -5.85
C ASP A 76 6.14 7.64 -5.38
N ALA A 77 7.09 6.87 -5.90
CA ALA A 77 8.51 6.90 -5.57
C ALA A 77 8.87 6.35 -4.16
N VAL A 78 7.92 5.77 -3.43
CA VAL A 78 8.21 5.07 -2.16
C VAL A 78 8.50 3.59 -2.40
N THR A 79 9.54 3.08 -1.75
CA THR A 79 9.88 1.65 -1.68
C THR A 79 9.97 1.26 -0.20
N LEU A 80 9.20 0.25 0.19
CA LEU A 80 9.24 -0.36 1.52
C LEU A 80 9.89 -1.73 1.39
N GLU A 81 10.98 -1.98 2.11
CA GLU A 81 11.63 -3.29 2.12
C GLU A 81 10.86 -4.33 2.93
N ASP A 82 11.35 -5.57 2.95
CA ASP A 82 10.76 -6.65 3.70
C ASP A 82 10.68 -6.31 5.21
N ASP A 83 9.64 -6.78 5.88
CA ASP A 83 9.42 -6.64 7.33
C ASP A 83 9.24 -5.19 7.86
N VAL A 84 9.09 -4.20 6.97
CA VAL A 84 8.81 -2.81 7.36
C VAL A 84 7.46 -2.67 8.08
N PHE A 85 7.43 -1.82 9.11
CA PHE A 85 6.24 -1.44 9.84
C PHE A 85 5.95 0.05 9.71
N CYS A 86 4.83 0.41 9.08
CA CYS A 86 4.32 1.78 9.04
C CYS A 86 3.25 1.93 10.13
N GLY A 87 3.58 2.71 11.17
CA GLY A 87 2.66 2.99 12.27
C GLY A 87 1.40 3.76 11.85
N PRO A 88 0.37 3.80 12.70
CA PRO A 88 -0.91 4.44 12.36
C PRO A 88 -0.73 5.90 11.97
N SER A 89 -1.30 6.30 10.84
CA SER A 89 -1.30 7.68 10.33
C SER A 89 0.10 8.30 10.12
N MET A 90 1.16 7.49 10.01
CA MET A 90 2.46 8.02 9.56
C MET A 90 2.35 8.50 8.10
N VAL A 91 3.18 9.48 7.73
CA VAL A 91 3.05 10.18 6.45
C VAL A 91 4.33 10.06 5.64
N PHE A 92 4.20 9.53 4.42
CA PHE A 92 5.23 9.67 3.40
C PHE A 92 5.06 10.97 2.63
N SER A 93 6.16 11.52 2.14
CA SER A 93 6.15 12.62 1.18
C SER A 93 7.29 12.43 0.19
N TYR A 94 7.11 12.89 -1.04
CA TYR A 94 8.07 12.71 -2.14
C TYR A 94 8.43 14.04 -2.82
N VAL A 95 7.69 15.12 -2.56
CA VAL A 95 8.04 16.49 -2.97
C VAL A 95 8.52 17.27 -1.76
N TYR A 96 9.80 17.64 -1.76
CA TYR A 96 10.43 18.34 -0.63
C TYR A 96 9.85 19.75 -0.37
N ASN A 97 9.46 20.47 -1.42
CA ASN A 97 9.02 21.85 -1.34
C ASN A 97 7.79 22.08 -2.24
N PRO A 98 6.61 21.56 -1.87
CA PRO A 98 5.42 21.62 -2.71
C PRO A 98 4.91 23.06 -2.90
N ARG A 99 4.39 23.36 -4.10
CA ARG A 99 3.73 24.64 -4.44
C ARG A 99 2.54 24.38 -5.36
N SER A 100 1.37 24.93 -5.05
CA SER A 100 0.16 24.74 -5.86
C SER A 100 0.26 25.34 -7.27
N LYS A 101 0.96 26.48 -7.42
CA LYS A 101 1.15 27.17 -8.70
C LYS A 101 2.04 26.41 -9.68
N VAL A 102 2.89 25.50 -9.20
CA VAL A 102 3.93 24.85 -10.03
C VAL A 102 3.96 23.36 -9.74
N SER A 103 3.62 22.56 -10.74
CA SER A 103 3.75 21.11 -10.68
C SER A 103 5.22 20.70 -10.52
N ARG A 104 5.50 19.82 -9.56
CA ARG A 104 6.85 19.28 -9.27
C ARG A 104 6.95 17.79 -9.56
N LYS A 105 6.14 17.31 -10.50
CA LYS A 105 6.05 15.90 -10.91
C LYS A 105 7.38 15.30 -11.38
N THR A 106 8.30 16.12 -11.88
CA THR A 106 9.61 15.70 -12.38
C THR A 106 10.70 15.60 -11.31
N VAL A 107 10.43 16.02 -10.07
CA VAL A 107 11.44 16.10 -9.00
C VAL A 107 11.04 15.28 -7.77
N TYR A 108 10.37 14.16 -7.99
CA TYR A 108 10.05 13.21 -6.92
C TYR A 108 11.35 12.63 -6.35
N ARG A 109 11.49 12.72 -5.03
CA ARG A 109 12.59 12.06 -4.33
C ARG A 109 12.14 10.66 -3.96
N ARG A 110 12.98 9.68 -4.29
CA ARG A 110 12.77 8.29 -3.87
C ARG A 110 12.92 8.21 -2.36
N THR A 111 11.99 7.52 -1.73
CA THR A 111 12.05 7.19 -0.30
C THR A 111 12.20 5.70 -0.19
N LEU A 112 13.29 5.25 0.43
CA LEU A 112 13.53 3.86 0.79
C LEU A 112 13.41 3.75 2.31
N VAL A 113 12.63 2.79 2.77
CA VAL A 113 12.45 2.45 4.19
C VAL A 113 12.68 0.97 4.38
#